data_AF-A0A8S0GZ93-F1
#
_entry.id   AF-A0A8S0GZ93-F1
#
_cell.length_a   1.000
_cell.length_b   1.000
_cell.length_c   1.000
_cell.angle_alpha   90.00
_cell.angle_beta   90.00
_cell.angle_gamma   90.00
#
_symmetry.space_group_name_H-M   'P 1'
#
loop_
_entity.id
_entity.type
_entity.pdbx_description
1 polymer ?
#
loop_
_entity_poly.entity_id
_entity_poly.type
_entity_poly.pdbx_seq_one_letter_code
_entity_poly.pdbx_strand_id
1 'polypeptide(L)'
;MRTFDLIRDAVLPEFRERVADYLVEYEQVLGDSSADPQSLRIAAYQLRGYLRGLNTTRVLGMADWEELDRRVLETWLTRTPVKHSNNPQYQGAGSAPLLAAR
;
A
#
# COMPACT_ATOMS: atom_id res chain seq x y z
N MET A 1 6.87 -2.15 14.89
CA MET A 1 6.31 -1.22 13.89
C MET A 1 5.11 -0.51 14.51
N ARG A 2 5.15 0.82 14.68
CA ARG A 2 4.16 1.58 15.47
C ARG A 2 2.71 1.43 15.01
N THR A 3 2.44 1.14 13.73
CA THR A 3 1.08 1.02 13.20
C THR A 3 0.29 -0.13 13.80
N PHE A 4 0.89 -1.31 14.00
CA PHE A 4 0.19 -2.46 14.57
C PHE A 4 -0.16 -2.26 16.05
N ASP A 5 0.71 -1.58 16.79
CA ASP A 5 0.46 -1.20 18.18
C ASP A 5 -0.72 -0.23 18.29
N LEU A 6 -0.82 0.73 17.36
CA LEU A 6 -1.97 1.66 17.30
C LEU A 6 -3.29 0.95 16.99
N ILE A 7 -3.27 -0.07 16.12
CA ILE A 7 -4.48 -0.86 15.84
C ILE A 7 -4.94 -1.58 17.12
N ARG A 8 -4.01 -2.22 17.84
CA ARG A 8 -4.31 -2.94 19.09
C ARG A 8 -4.86 -2.00 20.18
N ASP A 9 -4.35 -0.78 20.26
CA ASP A 9 -4.80 0.20 21.25
C ASP A 9 -6.20 0.74 20.94
N ALA A 10 -6.48 1.03 19.67
CA ALA A 10 -7.75 1.59 19.21
C ALA A 10 -8.94 0.60 19.22
N VAL A 11 -8.65 -0.70 19.28
CA VAL A 11 -9.68 -1.75 19.36
C VAL A 11 -10.21 -1.90 20.78
N LEU A 12 -11.52 -2.16 20.89
CA LEU A 12 -12.20 -2.48 22.14
C LEU A 12 -11.46 -3.58 22.94
N PRO A 13 -11.27 -3.42 24.27
CA PRO A 13 -10.43 -4.32 25.07
C PRO A 13 -10.74 -5.81 24.92
N GLU A 14 -12.02 -6.17 24.88
CA GLU A 14 -12.49 -7.56 24.78
C GLU A 14 -12.15 -8.25 23.44
N PHE A 15 -11.81 -7.48 22.41
CA PHE A 15 -11.43 -8.01 21.09
C PHE A 15 -9.92 -7.98 20.85
N ARG A 16 -9.12 -7.36 21.72
CA ARG A 16 -7.70 -7.10 21.48
C ARG A 16 -6.87 -8.35 21.27
N GLU A 17 -7.10 -9.40 22.06
CA GLU A 17 -6.37 -10.67 21.94
C GLU A 17 -6.60 -11.30 20.55
N ARG A 18 -7.87 -11.47 20.17
CA ARG A 18 -8.25 -12.00 18.86
C ARG A 18 -7.70 -11.15 17.71
N VAL A 19 -7.81 -9.82 17.82
CA VAL A 19 -7.25 -8.93 16.79
C VAL A 19 -5.73 -9.08 16.73
N ALA A 20 -5.05 -9.19 17.86
CA ALA A 20 -3.60 -9.37 17.90
C ALA A 20 -3.17 -10.65 17.16
N ASP A 21 -3.89 -11.76 17.34
CA ASP A 21 -3.64 -13.02 16.60
C ASP A 21 -3.76 -12.82 15.08
N TYR A 22 -4.84 -12.16 14.62
CA TYR A 22 -5.01 -11.88 13.20
C TYR A 22 -3.97 -10.91 12.63
N LEU A 23 -3.48 -9.96 13.44
CA LEU A 23 -2.48 -8.99 13.01
C LEU A 23 -1.11 -9.62 12.75
N VAL A 24 -0.80 -10.78 13.34
CA VAL A 24 0.49 -11.47 13.15
C VAL A 24 0.77 -11.74 11.67
N GLU A 25 -0.23 -12.19 10.91
CA GLU A 25 -0.06 -12.53 9.49
C GLU A 25 0.30 -11.28 8.65
N TYR A 26 -0.37 -10.17 8.92
CA TYR A 26 -0.07 -8.90 8.25
C TYR A 26 1.29 -8.34 8.68
N GLU A 27 1.62 -8.41 9.97
CA GLU A 27 2.88 -7.89 10.51
C GLU A 27 4.10 -8.64 9.95
N GLN A 28 3.99 -9.95 9.73
CA GLN A 28 5.03 -10.73 9.08
C GLN A 28 5.34 -10.23 7.67
N VAL A 29 4.30 -10.02 6.84
CA VAL A 29 4.49 -9.58 5.45
C VAL A 29 4.87 -8.10 5.38
N LEU A 30 4.17 -7.24 6.11
CA LEU A 30 4.35 -5.79 6.05
C LEU A 30 5.57 -5.28 6.83
N GLY A 31 6.09 -6.09 7.75
CA GLY A 31 7.34 -5.86 8.47
C GLY A 31 8.57 -6.37 7.74
N ASP A 32 8.40 -7.28 6.77
CA ASP A 32 9.51 -7.83 5.99
C ASP A 32 9.95 -6.86 4.88
N SER A 33 11.14 -6.27 5.05
CA SER A 33 11.72 -5.35 4.07
C SER A 33 12.22 -6.05 2.80
N SER A 34 12.29 -7.37 2.80
CA SER A 34 12.65 -8.20 1.65
C SER A 34 11.43 -8.74 0.88
N ALA A 35 10.22 -8.52 1.40
CA ALA A 35 9.00 -8.97 0.76
C ALA A 35 8.82 -8.32 -0.62
N ASP A 36 8.29 -9.12 -1.56
CA ASP A 36 7.97 -8.66 -2.90
C ASP A 36 6.98 -7.45 -2.84
N PRO A 37 7.19 -6.39 -3.64
CA PRO A 37 6.33 -5.21 -3.65
C PRO A 37 4.85 -5.53 -3.94
N GLN A 38 4.57 -6.56 -4.73
CA GLN A 38 3.22 -7.00 -5.02
C GLN A 38 2.59 -7.65 -3.79
N SER A 39 3.32 -8.49 -3.07
CA SER A 39 2.91 -9.08 -1.78
C SER A 39 2.64 -8.02 -0.71
N LEU A 40 3.53 -7.03 -0.56
CA LEU A 40 3.33 -5.90 0.35
C LEU A 40 2.04 -5.14 0.03
N ARG A 41 1.80 -4.87 -1.26
CA ARG A 41 0.61 -4.17 -1.72
C ARG A 41 -0.67 -4.96 -1.45
N ILE A 42 -0.66 -6.27 -1.69
CA ILE A 42 -1.80 -7.16 -1.40
C ILE A 42 -2.10 -7.16 0.10
N ALA A 43 -1.09 -7.38 0.94
CA ALA A 43 -1.24 -7.40 2.39
C ALA A 43 -1.77 -6.07 2.93
N ALA A 44 -1.29 -4.93 2.41
CA ALA A 44 -1.77 -3.61 2.80
C ALA A 44 -3.25 -3.39 2.43
N TYR A 45 -3.70 -3.81 1.25
CA TYR A 45 -5.13 -3.72 0.90
C TYR A 45 -6.01 -4.66 1.74
N GLN A 46 -5.53 -5.86 2.06
CA GLN A 46 -6.24 -6.77 2.95
C GLN A 46 -6.38 -6.20 4.35
N LEU A 47 -5.31 -5.62 4.90
CA LEU A 47 -5.34 -4.93 6.20
C LEU A 47 -6.38 -3.80 6.22
N ARG A 48 -6.49 -2.99 5.15
CA ARG A 48 -7.55 -1.97 5.04
C ARG A 48 -8.95 -2.57 5.06
N GLY A 49 -9.15 -3.69 4.36
CA GLY A 49 -10.41 -4.44 4.38
C GLY A 49 -10.76 -4.92 5.79
N TYR A 50 -9.76 -5.43 6.51
CA TYR A 50 -9.92 -5.88 7.89
C TYR A 50 -10.29 -4.72 8.84
N LEU A 51 -9.58 -3.59 8.77
CA LEU A 51 -9.89 -2.39 9.55
C LEU A 51 -11.31 -1.89 9.29
N ARG A 52 -11.77 -1.92 8.03
CA ARG A 52 -13.17 -1.60 7.69
C ARG A 52 -14.14 -2.60 8.32
N GLY A 53 -13.81 -3.88 8.34
CA GLY A 53 -14.59 -4.92 9.03
C GLY A 53 -14.75 -4.60 10.53
N LEU A 54 -13.66 -4.26 11.21
CA LEU A 54 -13.68 -3.86 12.62
C LEU A 54 -14.55 -2.61 12.85
N ASN A 55 -14.50 -1.63 11.94
CA ASN A 55 -15.35 -0.44 12.05
C ASN A 55 -16.84 -0.74 11.83
N THR A 56 -17.20 -1.53 10.81
CA THR A 56 -18.60 -1.90 10.54
C THR A 56 -19.23 -2.71 11.68
N THR A 57 -18.42 -3.51 12.38
CA THR A 57 -18.83 -4.28 13.57
C THR A 57 -18.71 -3.49 14.87
N ARG A 58 -18.34 -2.20 14.81
CA ARG A 58 -18.19 -1.28 15.94
C ARG A 58 -17.12 -1.67 16.95
N VAL A 59 -16.16 -2.51 16.54
CA VAL A 59 -14.97 -2.89 17.33
C VAL A 59 -13.88 -1.81 17.27
N LEU A 60 -13.90 -0.98 16.22
CA LEU A 60 -12.99 0.14 15.99
C LEU A 60 -13.78 1.43 15.73
N GLY A 61 -13.42 2.51 16.44
CA GLY A 61 -14.01 3.82 16.26
C GLY A 61 -13.81 4.38 14.84
N MET A 62 -14.73 5.25 14.39
CA MET A 62 -14.64 5.86 13.05
C MET A 62 -13.38 6.71 12.89
N ALA A 63 -13.06 7.56 13.88
CA ALA A 63 -11.88 8.41 13.83
C ALA A 63 -10.57 7.60 13.81
N ASP A 64 -10.49 6.54 14.63
CA ASP A 64 -9.35 5.63 14.62
C ASP A 64 -9.23 4.88 13.29
N TRP A 65 -10.36 4.43 12.72
CA TRP A 65 -10.38 3.81 11.40
C TRP A 65 -9.84 4.74 10.31
N GLU A 66 -10.28 6.01 10.26
CA GLU A 66 -9.81 6.99 9.28
C GLU A 66 -8.30 7.26 9.41
N GLU A 67 -7.80 7.41 10.65
CA GLU A 67 -6.38 7.58 10.94
C GLU A 67 -5.56 6.36 10.50
N LEU A 68 -6.02 5.17 10.86
CA LEU A 68 -5.33 3.92 10.53
C LEU A 68 -5.36 3.63 9.03
N ASP A 69 -6.48 3.87 8.34
CA ASP A 69 -6.59 3.70 6.88
C ASP A 69 -5.59 4.60 6.14
N ARG A 70 -5.50 5.88 6.57
CA ARG A 70 -4.52 6.82 6.02
C ARG A 70 -3.08 6.36 6.23
N ARG A 71 -2.74 5.91 7.45
CA ARG A 71 -1.40 5.39 7.74
C ARG A 71 -1.04 4.20 6.88
N VAL A 72 -2.00 3.29 6.66
CA VAL A 72 -1.76 2.12 5.80
C VAL A 72 -1.48 2.56 4.36
N LEU A 73 -2.23 3.54 3.86
CA LEU A 73 -1.99 4.12 2.54
C LEU A 73 -0.60 4.74 2.43
N GLU A 74 -0.27 5.66 3.33
CA GLU A 74 0.99 6.41 3.33
C GLU A 74 2.21 5.51 3.48
N THR A 75 2.11 4.47 4.30
CA THR A 75 3.27 3.61 4.62
C THR A 75 3.56 2.60 3.52
N TRP A 76 2.53 1.92 2.99
CA TRP A 76 2.73 0.76 2.11
C TRP A 76 2.19 0.92 0.70
N LEU A 77 1.32 1.91 0.43
CA LEU A 77 0.65 2.06 -0.87
C LEU A 77 1.08 3.32 -1.64
N THR A 78 1.71 4.29 -0.99
CA THR A 78 2.19 5.53 -1.65
C THR A 78 3.53 5.34 -2.39
N ARG A 79 4.22 4.21 -2.23
CA ARG A 79 5.38 3.86 -3.07
C ARG A 79 4.94 3.30 -4.42
N THR A 80 4.46 4.15 -5.31
CA THR A 80 4.56 3.90 -6.75
C THR A 80 5.98 4.23 -7.20
N PRO A 81 6.83 3.26 -7.59
CA PRO A 81 8.01 3.60 -8.34
C PRO A 81 7.54 4.23 -9.65
N VAL A 82 7.89 5.49 -9.86
CA VAL A 82 7.70 6.16 -11.14
C VAL A 82 8.52 5.37 -12.14
N LYS A 83 7.87 4.53 -12.96
CA LYS A 83 8.51 3.98 -14.15
C LYS A 83 8.76 5.16 -15.08
N HIS A 84 9.91 5.81 -14.94
CA HIS A 84 10.49 6.59 -16.02
C HIS A 84 10.87 5.60 -17.13
N SER A 85 9.88 5.17 -17.91
CA SER A 85 10.12 4.64 -19.25
C SER A 85 10.59 5.82 -20.11
N ASN A 86 11.85 6.19 -19.95
CA ASN A 86 12.54 6.95 -20.98
C ASN A 86 12.71 5.98 -22.16
N ASN A 87 11.73 5.98 -23.07
CA ASN A 87 11.76 5.18 -24.28
C ASN A 87 12.28 6.09 -25.42
N PRO A 88 13.57 6.04 -25.79
CA PRO A 88 14.09 6.85 -26.91
C PRO A 88 13.65 6.33 -28.29
N GLN A 89 12.72 5.38 -28.37
CA GLN A 89 12.43 4.69 -29.64
C GLN A 89 11.46 5.41 -30.58
N TYR A 90 11.04 6.64 -30.26
CA TYR A 90 10.51 7.57 -31.24
C TYR A 90 11.50 8.70 -31.50
N GLN A 91 12.71 8.32 -31.94
CA GLN A 91 13.58 9.21 -32.71
C GLN A 91 12.84 9.49 -34.02
N GLY A 92 12.06 10.56 -34.03
CA GLY A 92 11.36 11.05 -35.21
C GLY A 92 12.33 11.14 -36.38
N ALA A 93 12.00 10.40 -37.43
CA ALA A 93 12.58 10.55 -38.75
C ALA A 93 12.42 12.02 -39.17
N GLY A 94 13.54 12.73 -39.27
CA GLY A 94 13.51 14.15 -39.63
C GLY A 94 14.91 14.69 -39.73
N SER A 95 15.66 14.27 -40.75
CA SER A 95 16.64 15.08 -41.51
C SER A 95 17.47 14.20 -42.45
N ALA A 96 17.14 14.20 -43.74
CA ALA A 96 18.16 14.20 -44.80
C ALA A 96 17.55 14.78 -46.09
N PRO A 97 18.23 15.74 -46.75
CA PRO A 97 17.65 16.58 -47.79
C PRO A 97 17.79 16.01 -49.21
N LEU A 98 16.94 16.56 -50.08
CA LEU A 98 17.04 16.74 -51.53
C LEU A 98 18.24 16.09 -52.26
N LEU A 99 17.93 15.19 -53.19
CA LEU A 99 18.58 15.19 -54.50
C LEU A 99 17.50 15.09 -55.58
N ALA A 100 17.10 16.25 -56.08
CA ALA A 100 16.31 16.38 -57.29
C ALA A 100 17.27 16.47 -58.49
N ALA A 101 16.96 15.64 -59.49
CA ALA A 101 16.98 15.94 -60.92
C ALA A 101 18.33 16.25 -61.64
N ARG A 102 18.57 15.38 -62.63
CA ARG A 102 19.29 15.52 -63.91
C ARG A 102 20.73 15.02 -63.97
#